data_AF-A0A7X4GGM4-F1
#
_entry.id   AF-A0A7X4GGM4-F1
#
_cell.length_a   1.000
_cell.length_b   1.000
_cell.length_c   1.000
_cell.angle_alpha   90.00
_cell.angle_beta   90.00
_cell.angle_gamma   90.00
#
_symmetry.space_group_name_H-M   'P 1'
#
loop_
_entity.id
_entity.type
_entity.pdbx_description
1 polymer ?
#
loop_
_entity_poly.entity_id
_entity_poly.type
_entity_poly.pdbx_seq_one_letter_code
_entity_poly.pdbx_strand_id
1 'polypeptide(L)'
;MTWAIIKMPHPLDAVWDRANEELGDACELTVGRDDAITAATMTIMALPARNLADSIQKLDVAGIDRENPRADCDLQAIMNEACDLIDTAVARGLRLYPNQIKEA
;
A
#
# COMPACT_ATOMS: atom_id res chain seq x y z
N MET A 1 -22.99 -0.30 -29.44
CA MET A 1 -21.65 0.33 -29.41
C MET A 1 -21.07 0.11 -28.02
N THR A 2 -19.91 -0.54 -27.92
CA THR A 2 -19.27 -0.86 -26.65
C THR A 2 -18.07 0.06 -26.48
N TRP A 3 -18.10 0.94 -25.50
CA TRP A 3 -16.93 1.73 -25.14
C TRP A 3 -16.09 0.91 -24.16
N ALA A 4 -14.89 0.50 -24.58
CA ALA A 4 -13.92 -0.09 -23.67
C ALA A 4 -13.06 1.03 -23.09
N ILE A 5 -13.20 1.30 -21.78
CA ILE A 5 -12.28 2.17 -21.06
C ILE A 5 -11.06 1.31 -20.71
N ILE A 6 -9.95 1.53 -21.40
CA ILE A 6 -8.67 0.92 -21.04
C ILE A 6 -8.11 1.71 -19.86
N LYS A 7 -8.08 1.10 -18.66
CA LYS A 7 -7.35 1.67 -17.52
C LYS A 7 -5.86 1.61 -17.85
N MET A 8 -5.24 2.77 -18.04
CA MET A 8 -3.78 2.83 -18.08
C MET A 8 -3.25 2.73 -16.64
N PRO A 9 -2.24 1.88 -16.37
CA PRO A 9 -1.60 1.82 -15.07
C PRO A 9 -0.95 3.17 -14.75
N HIS A 10 -0.95 3.53 -13.47
CA HIS A 10 -0.29 4.76 -13.05
C HIS A 10 1.23 4.54 -13.10
N PRO A 11 2.05 5.53 -13.51
CA PRO A 11 3.51 5.36 -13.56
C PRO A 11 4.13 4.95 -12.21
N LEU A 12 3.49 5.32 -11.10
CA LEU A 12 3.90 4.94 -9.75
C LEU A 12 3.68 3.45 -9.45
N ASP A 13 2.84 2.74 -10.22
CA ASP A 13 2.63 1.31 -10.05
C ASP A 13 3.92 0.54 -10.34
N ALA A 14 4.62 0.91 -11.43
CA ALA A 14 5.90 0.30 -11.78
C ALA A 14 6.99 0.56 -10.73
N VAL A 15 6.97 1.73 -10.08
CA VAL A 15 7.92 2.07 -9.00
C VAL A 15 7.61 1.24 -7.75
N TRP A 16 6.32 1.09 -7.42
CA TRP A 16 5.88 0.27 -6.30
C TRP A 16 6.26 -1.20 -6.48
N ASP A 17 5.96 -1.77 -7.65
CA ASP A 17 6.21 -3.18 -7.93
C ASP A 17 7.71 -3.46 -7.90
N ARG A 18 8.52 -2.57 -8.48
CA ARG A 18 9.98 -2.65 -8.42
C ARG A 18 10.52 -2.55 -6.98
N ALA A 19 9.99 -1.64 -6.16
CA ALA A 19 10.45 -1.51 -4.78
C ALA A 19 10.12 -2.76 -3.95
N ASN A 20 8.98 -3.41 -4.20
CA ASN A 20 8.63 -4.67 -3.54
C ASN A 20 9.49 -5.84 -4.02
N GLU A 21 9.80 -5.91 -5.32
CA GLU A 21 10.72 -6.90 -5.88
C GLU A 21 12.12 -6.75 -5.27
N GLU A 22 12.66 -5.53 -5.23
CA GLU A 22 13.96 -5.23 -4.62
C GLU A 22 13.99 -5.55 -3.11
N LEU A 23 12.88 -5.32 -2.40
CA LEU A 23 12.76 -5.69 -0.99
C LEU A 23 12.73 -7.22 -0.80
N GLY A 24 11.98 -7.94 -1.63
CA GLY A 24 11.92 -9.40 -1.61
C GLY A 24 13.29 -10.02 -1.86
N ASP A 25 13.95 -9.62 -2.94
CA ASP A 25 15.29 -10.08 -3.32
C ASP A 25 16.32 -9.80 -2.21
N ALA A 26 16.26 -8.62 -1.59
CA ALA A 26 17.20 -8.25 -0.55
C ALA A 26 16.99 -9.02 0.76
N CYS A 27 15.73 -9.38 1.09
CA CYS A 27 15.41 -10.22 2.24
C CYS A 27 15.87 -11.68 2.07
N GLU A 28 15.83 -12.22 0.85
CA GLU A 28 16.26 -13.60 0.57
C GLU A 28 17.78 -13.79 0.64
N LEU A 29 18.56 -12.75 0.32
CA LEU A 29 20.02 -12.85 0.19
C LEU A 29 20.79 -12.80 1.52
N THR A 30 20.11 -12.64 2.66
CA THR A 30 20.58 -12.76 4.08
C THR A 30 21.87 -12.05 4.53
N VAL A 31 22.71 -11.51 3.64
CA VAL A 31 24.02 -10.93 3.99
C VAL A 31 24.32 -9.70 3.13
N GLY A 32 24.39 -8.53 3.78
CA GLY A 32 25.16 -7.38 3.28
C GLY A 32 24.43 -6.37 2.37
N ARG A 33 23.09 -6.33 2.38
CA ARG A 33 22.31 -5.37 1.59
C ARG A 33 21.39 -4.45 2.42
N ASP A 34 21.82 -4.09 3.62
CA ASP A 34 21.05 -3.17 4.48
C ASP A 34 20.69 -1.85 3.78
N ASP A 35 21.57 -1.34 2.90
CA ASP A 35 21.31 -0.14 2.11
C ASP A 35 20.18 -0.35 1.07
N ALA A 36 20.13 -1.52 0.44
CA ALA A 36 19.09 -1.83 -0.55
C ALA A 36 17.73 -2.07 0.13
N ILE A 37 17.72 -2.76 1.27
CA ILE A 37 16.52 -2.94 2.11
C ILE A 37 16.01 -1.57 2.58
N THR A 38 16.92 -0.70 3.03
CA THR A 38 16.57 0.64 3.47
C THR A 38 16.01 1.49 2.32
N ALA A 39 16.66 1.50 1.16
CA ALA A 39 16.19 2.25 0.00
C ALA A 39 14.82 1.77 -0.51
N ALA A 40 14.62 0.45 -0.59
CA ALA A 40 13.34 -0.14 -0.99
C ALA A 40 12.23 0.20 0.03
N THR A 41 12.53 0.09 1.33
CA THR A 41 11.61 0.46 2.40
C THR A 41 11.22 1.94 2.30
N MET A 42 12.19 2.85 2.16
CA MET A 42 11.90 4.28 2.04
C MET A 42 11.06 4.58 0.79
N THR A 43 11.30 3.87 -0.30
CA THR A 43 10.51 4.01 -1.53
C THR A 43 9.06 3.57 -1.33
N ILE A 44 8.84 2.41 -0.69
CA ILE A 44 7.50 1.92 -0.33
C ILE A 44 6.79 2.92 0.59
N MET A 45 7.50 3.48 1.58
CA MET A 45 6.91 4.46 2.50
C MET A 45 6.58 5.81 1.85
N ALA A 46 7.37 6.24 0.86
CA ALA A 46 7.18 7.52 0.18
C ALA A 46 6.00 7.51 -0.81
N LEU A 47 5.62 6.34 -1.33
CA LEU A 47 4.54 6.21 -2.30
C LEU A 47 3.18 6.10 -1.61
N PRO A 48 2.10 6.71 -2.14
CA PRO A 48 0.76 6.52 -1.58
C PRO A 48 0.28 5.07 -1.80
N ALA A 49 -0.43 4.53 -0.82
CA ALA A 49 -1.09 3.23 -0.93
C ALA A 49 -2.24 3.32 -1.94
N ARG A 50 -2.28 2.39 -2.89
CA ARG A 50 -3.29 2.38 -3.97
C ARG A 50 -4.55 1.62 -3.54
N ASN A 51 -4.39 0.73 -2.57
CA ASN A 51 -5.43 -0.12 -2.01
C ASN A 51 -5.05 -0.55 -0.58
N LEU A 52 -5.96 -1.23 0.09
CA LEU A 52 -5.76 -1.66 1.48
C LEU A 52 -4.57 -2.64 1.63
N ALA A 53 -4.31 -3.50 0.64
CA ALA A 53 -3.18 -4.43 0.70
C ALA A 53 -1.83 -3.69 0.66
N ASP A 54 -1.73 -2.60 -0.10
CA ASP A 54 -0.53 -1.75 -0.09
C ASP A 54 -0.30 -1.12 1.29
N SER A 55 -1.36 -0.65 1.97
CA SER A 55 -1.26 -0.13 3.34
C SER A 55 -0.84 -1.21 4.33
N ILE A 56 -1.35 -2.43 4.20
CA ILE A 56 -0.92 -3.58 5.02
C ILE A 56 0.55 -3.89 4.77
N GLN A 57 1.00 -3.90 3.50
CA GLN A 57 2.40 -4.09 3.15
C GLN A 57 3.29 -3.03 3.79
N LYS A 58 2.89 -1.75 3.80
CA LYS A 58 3.62 -0.70 4.53
C LYS A 58 3.73 -1.00 6.02
N LEU A 59 2.66 -1.49 6.66
CA LEU A 59 2.70 -1.84 8.08
C LEU A 59 3.65 -3.02 8.37
N ASP A 60 3.66 -4.03 7.50
CA ASP A 60 4.60 -5.16 7.59
C ASP A 60 6.05 -4.69 7.42
N VAL A 61 6.30 -3.82 6.43
CA VAL A 61 7.60 -3.20 6.19
C VAL A 61 8.05 -2.31 7.36
N ALA A 62 7.11 -1.61 8.01
CA ALA A 62 7.39 -0.85 9.24
C ALA A 62 7.70 -1.76 10.44
N GLY A 63 7.40 -3.06 10.34
CA GLY A 63 7.60 -4.03 11.40
C GLY A 63 6.55 -3.91 12.52
N ILE A 64 5.28 -3.69 12.19
CA ILE A 64 4.19 -3.62 13.18
C ILE A 64 4.15 -4.86 14.10
N ASP A 65 4.51 -6.03 13.57
CA ASP A 65 4.53 -7.31 14.30
C ASP A 65 5.89 -7.61 14.96
N ARG A 66 6.88 -6.72 14.84
CA ARG A 66 8.22 -6.89 15.40
C ARG A 66 8.32 -6.24 16.78
N GLU A 67 9.14 -6.82 17.67
CA GLU A 67 9.40 -6.29 19.02
C GLU A 67 9.88 -4.83 19.02
N ASN A 68 10.51 -4.38 17.93
CA ASN A 68 10.90 -2.99 17.72
C ASN A 68 10.48 -2.57 16.29
N PRO A 69 9.32 -1.89 16.15
CA PRO A 69 8.96 -1.25 14.90
C PRO A 69 10.01 -0.21 14.50
N ARG A 70 10.10 0.04 13.20
CA ARG A 70 10.99 1.05 12.63
C ARG A 70 10.64 2.44 13.18
N ALA A 71 11.52 3.00 14.01
CA ALA A 71 11.30 4.29 14.68
C ALA A 71 11.21 5.48 13.71
N ASP A 72 11.69 5.32 12.48
CA ASP A 72 11.59 6.27 11.37
C ASP A 72 10.23 6.25 10.66
N CYS A 73 9.32 5.35 11.04
CA CYS A 73 8.02 5.17 10.39
C CYS A 73 6.87 5.58 11.33
N ASP A 74 5.96 6.43 10.84
CA ASP A 74 4.73 6.77 11.55
C ASP A 74 3.64 5.73 11.24
N LEU A 75 3.50 4.73 12.12
CA LEU A 75 2.49 3.68 12.00
C LEU A 75 1.06 4.25 12.00
N GLN A 76 0.81 5.32 12.75
CA GLN A 76 -0.50 5.93 12.83
C GLN A 76 -0.87 6.60 11.50
N ALA A 77 0.09 7.26 10.84
CA ALA A 77 -0.10 7.80 9.50
C ALA A 77 -0.47 6.72 8.47
N ILE A 78 0.20 5.55 8.52
CA ILE A 78 -0.11 4.42 7.62
C ILE A 78 -1.51 3.85 7.90
N MET A 79 -1.89 3.74 9.17
CA MET A 79 -3.25 3.32 9.55
C MET A 79 -4.32 4.32 9.09
N ASN A 80 -4.06 5.62 9.22
CA ASN A 80 -4.99 6.65 8.75
C ASN A 80 -5.16 6.57 7.23
N GLU A 81 -4.07 6.34 6.48
CA GLU A 81 -4.13 6.10 5.03
C GLU A 81 -5.03 4.90 4.68
N ALA A 82 -4.96 3.81 5.45
CA ALA A 82 -5.84 2.66 5.28
C ALA A 82 -7.32 3.00 5.55
N CYS A 83 -7.61 3.77 6.61
CA CYS A 83 -8.95 4.27 6.92
C CYS A 83 -9.51 5.14 5.79
N ASP A 84 -8.72 6.08 5.28
CA ASP A 84 -9.13 6.98 4.18
C ASP A 84 -9.50 6.20 2.90
N LEU A 85 -8.74 5.13 2.61
CA LEU A 85 -9.03 4.23 1.49
C LEU A 85 -10.36 3.48 1.69
N ILE A 86 -10.64 2.99 2.90
CA ILE A 86 -11.90 2.31 3.24
C ILE A 86 -13.06 3.29 3.13
N ASP A 87 -12.95 4.48 3.71
CA ASP A 87 -13.99 5.51 3.67
C ASP A 87 -14.31 5.92 2.23
N THR A 88 -13.27 6.08 1.41
CA THR A 88 -13.43 6.37 -0.02
C THR A 88 -14.16 5.24 -0.75
N ALA A 89 -13.83 3.97 -0.45
CA ALA A 89 -14.48 2.80 -1.03
C ALA A 89 -15.95 2.70 -0.61
N VAL A 90 -16.26 2.93 0.67
CA VAL A 90 -17.62 2.95 1.22
C VAL A 90 -18.45 4.07 0.58
N ALA A 91 -17.91 5.29 0.54
CA ALA A 91 -18.56 6.43 -0.09
C ALA A 91 -18.82 6.21 -1.59
N ARG A 92 -17.93 5.49 -2.29
CA ARG A 92 -18.15 5.06 -3.67
C ARG A 92 -19.24 3.99 -3.76
N GLY A 93 -19.24 3.00 -2.87
CA GLY A 93 -20.25 1.95 -2.78
C GLY A 93 -21.66 2.53 -2.59
N LEU A 94 -21.82 3.46 -1.66
CA LEU A 94 -23.07 4.21 -1.43
C LEU A 94 -23.57 4.94 -2.68
N ARG A 95 -22.67 5.53 -3.46
CA ARG A 95 -23.02 6.21 -4.71
C ARG A 95 -23.43 5.24 -5.82
N LEU A 96 -22.82 4.07 -5.88
CA LEU A 96 -23.12 3.05 -6.90
C LEU A 96 -24.37 2.24 -6.56
N TYR A 97 -24.63 2.00 -5.27
CA TYR A 97 -25.73 1.15 -4.78
C TYR A 97 -26.57 1.85 -3.68
N PRO A 98 -27.17 3.01 -3.96
CA PRO A 98 -27.84 3.83 -2.94
C PRO A 98 -29.08 3.18 -2.31
N ASN A 99 -29.70 2.21 -2.99
CA ASN A 99 -30.95 1.59 -2.56
C ASN A 99 -30.77 0.27 -1.79
N GLN A 100 -29.56 -0.31 -1.75
CA GLN A 100 -29.33 -1.61 -1.08
C GLN A 100 -28.91 -1.48 0.39
N ILE A 101 -28.63 -0.27 0.87
CA ILE A 101 -28.14 -0.03 2.25
C ILE A 101 -29.29 0.34 3.20
N LYS A 102 -30.52 0.50 2.69
CA LYS A 102 -31.70 0.81 3.51
C LYS A 102 -32.38 -0.40 4.15
N GLU A 103 -31.96 -1.63 3.83
CA GLU A 103 -32.61 -2.88 4.29
C GLU A 103 -31.71 -3.77 5.17
N ALA A 104 -30.56 -3.26 5.64
CA ALA A 104 -29.71 -3.93 6.62
C ALA A 104 -29.77 -3.20 7.96
#